data_AF-A9DTD4-F1
#
_entry.id   AF-A9DTD4-F1
#
_cell.length_a   1.000
_cell.length_b   1.000
_cell.length_c   1.000
_cell.angle_alpha   90.00
_cell.angle_beta   90.00
_cell.angle_gamma   90.00
#
_symmetry.space_group_name_H-M   'P 1'
#
loop_
_entity.id
_entity.type
_entity.pdbx_description
1 polymer ?
#
loop_
_entity_poly.entity_id
_entity_poly.type
_entity_poly.pdbx_seq_one_letter_code
_entity_poly.pdbx_strand_id
1 'polypeptide(L)'
;MLFYVNTQELEKLAAAKPVGVCGVVYPEWYNDPNDEKSIIGRDLFKAKCAACHKLDALSTGPALRAVNNRSLEEGKNIDSFFKVRKAAYLSILKSKERKCLISPKITDEDIQSILYYTN
;
A
#
# COMPACT_ATOMS: atom_id res chain seq x y z
N MET A 1 10.93 -22.28 -43.39
CA MET A 1 11.24 -20.85 -43.28
C MET A 1 11.49 -20.57 -41.81
N LEU A 2 12.76 -20.35 -41.43
CA LEU A 2 13.16 -20.03 -40.05
C LEU A 2 12.75 -18.58 -39.77
N PHE A 3 11.83 -18.37 -38.84
CA PHE A 3 11.47 -17.03 -38.38
C PHE A 3 12.56 -16.55 -37.42
N TYR A 4 13.42 -15.65 -37.88
CA TYR A 4 14.34 -14.92 -37.01
C TYR A 4 13.52 -13.88 -36.23
N VAL A 5 13.33 -14.14 -34.93
CA VAL A 5 12.71 -13.17 -34.03
C VAL A 5 13.78 -12.16 -33.62
N ASN A 6 13.48 -10.87 -33.75
CA ASN A 6 14.38 -9.78 -33.42
C ASN A 6 14.59 -9.69 -31.90
N THR A 7 15.84 -9.51 -31.46
CA THR A 7 16.21 -9.38 -30.04
C THR A 7 15.55 -8.18 -29.36
N GLN A 8 15.23 -7.10 -30.08
CA GLN A 8 14.45 -5.97 -29.55
C GLN A 8 13.00 -6.34 -29.17
N GLU A 9 12.39 -7.32 -29.85
CA GLU A 9 11.04 -7.77 -29.52
C GLU A 9 11.04 -8.72 -28.31
N LEU A 10 12.14 -9.45 -28.07
CA LEU A 10 12.33 -10.26 -26.86
C LEU A 10 12.57 -9.39 -25.61
N GLU A 11 13.26 -8.26 -25.73
CA GLU A 11 13.45 -7.32 -24.62
C GLU A 11 12.14 -6.62 -24.21
N LYS A 12 11.24 -6.35 -25.17
CA LYS A 12 9.89 -5.84 -24.90
C LYS A 12 9.00 -6.86 -24.20
N LEU A 13 9.14 -8.15 -24.51
CA LEU A 13 8.48 -9.25 -23.80
C LEU A 13 9.07 -9.45 -22.40
N ALA A 14 10.38 -9.24 -22.22
CA ALA A 14 11.05 -9.31 -20.92
C ALA A 14 10.70 -8.16 -19.96
N ALA A 15 10.20 -7.03 -20.48
CA ALA A 15 9.70 -5.91 -19.69
C ALA A 15 8.22 -6.03 -19.27
N ALA A 16 7.48 -7.01 -19.80
CA ALA A 16 6.05 -7.14 -19.58
C ALA A 16 5.72 -8.00 -18.34
N LYS A 17 5.30 -7.38 -17.23
CA LYS A 17 4.54 -8.08 -16.17
C LYS A 17 3.13 -8.37 -16.73
N PRO A 18 2.72 -9.63 -16.93
CA PRO A 18 1.71 -10.19 -16.00
C PRO A 18 1.69 -11.73 -15.88
N VAL A 19 1.58 -12.27 -14.66
CA VAL A 19 1.10 -13.65 -14.46
C VAL A 19 -0.32 -13.58 -13.93
N GLY A 20 -1.29 -13.64 -14.84
CA GLY A 20 -2.69 -13.80 -14.49
C GLY A 20 -3.01 -15.26 -14.13
N VAL A 21 -3.69 -15.50 -13.01
CA VAL A 21 -4.39 -16.77 -12.82
C VAL A 21 -5.54 -16.80 -13.83
N CYS A 22 -5.50 -17.73 -14.80
CA CYS A 22 -6.49 -17.88 -15.88
C CYS A 22 -6.42 -16.86 -17.06
N GLY A 23 -5.24 -16.31 -17.36
CA GLY A 23 -5.02 -15.58 -18.64
C GLY A 23 -5.66 -14.19 -18.73
N VAL A 24 -6.17 -13.66 -17.62
CA VAL A 24 -6.59 -12.26 -17.52
C VAL A 24 -5.38 -11.36 -17.32
N VAL A 25 -5.21 -10.39 -18.22
CA VAL A 25 -4.25 -9.30 -18.03
C VAL A 25 -4.87 -8.33 -17.04
N TYR A 26 -4.27 -8.20 -15.87
CA TYR A 26 -4.70 -7.20 -14.90
C TYR A 26 -4.25 -5.81 -15.35
N PRO A 27 -5.13 -4.80 -15.25
CA PRO A 27 -4.78 -3.43 -15.58
C PRO A 27 -3.79 -2.87 -14.56
N GLU A 28 -3.03 -1.84 -14.93
CA GLU A 28 -1.97 -1.26 -14.09
C GLU A 28 -2.45 -0.70 -12.74
N TRP A 29 -3.76 -0.40 -12.61
CA TRP A 29 -4.40 0.02 -11.37
C TRP A 29 -4.77 -1.14 -10.43
N TYR A 30 -4.61 -2.39 -10.87
CA TYR A 30 -4.87 -3.57 -10.05
C TYR A 30 -3.64 -3.94 -9.24
N ASN A 31 -3.80 -3.94 -7.92
CA ASN A 31 -2.76 -4.41 -7.00
C ASN A 31 -2.85 -5.93 -6.89
N ASP A 32 -1.97 -6.64 -7.59
CA ASP A 32 -1.91 -8.11 -7.50
C ASP A 32 -1.48 -8.50 -6.07
N PRO A 33 -2.27 -9.30 -5.33
CA PRO A 33 -1.90 -9.77 -4.00
C PRO A 33 -0.61 -10.61 -3.98
N ASN A 34 -0.17 -11.10 -5.14
CA ASN A 34 1.08 -11.85 -5.32
C ASN A 34 2.21 -11.02 -5.92
N ASP A 35 1.99 -9.74 -6.26
CA ASP A 35 3.11 -8.84 -6.61
C ASP A 35 4.00 -8.65 -5.39
N GLU A 36 5.30 -8.57 -5.63
CA GLU A 36 6.32 -8.39 -4.61
C GLU A 36 6.02 -7.22 -3.67
N LYS A 37 5.54 -6.08 -4.19
CA LYS A 37 5.19 -4.91 -3.37
C LYS A 37 4.00 -5.19 -2.46
N SER A 38 3.02 -5.97 -2.92
CA SER A 38 1.85 -6.35 -2.14
C SER A 38 2.23 -7.29 -1.00
N ILE A 39 3.11 -8.27 -1.27
CA ILE A 39 3.63 -9.20 -0.26
C ILE A 39 4.42 -8.43 0.82
N ILE A 40 5.35 -7.57 0.41
CA ILE A 40 6.13 -6.74 1.33
C ILE A 40 5.22 -5.81 2.14
N GLY A 41 4.29 -5.12 1.47
CA GLY A 41 3.33 -4.22 2.11
C GLY A 41 2.45 -4.92 3.13
N ARG A 42 1.96 -6.12 2.82
CA ARG A 42 1.19 -6.96 3.74
C ARG A 42 1.98 -7.30 4.99
N ASP A 43 3.23 -7.71 4.83
CA ASP A 43 4.04 -8.18 5.95
C ASP A 43 4.48 -7.01 6.84
N LEU A 44 4.81 -5.87 6.24
CA LEU A 44 5.01 -4.60 6.95
C LEU A 44 3.74 -4.16 7.70
N PHE A 45 2.58 -4.19 7.05
CA PHE A 45 1.30 -3.83 7.68
C PHE A 45 1.03 -4.73 8.90
N LYS A 46 1.21 -6.04 8.77
CA LYS A 46 1.06 -6.99 9.90
C LYS A 46 2.00 -6.66 11.05
N ALA A 47 3.26 -6.36 10.75
CA ALA A 47 4.27 -6.11 11.78
C ALA A 47 4.15 -4.73 12.46
N LYS A 48 3.67 -3.71 11.74
CA LYS A 48 3.77 -2.30 12.17
C LYS A 48 2.41 -1.62 12.39
N CYS A 49 1.35 -2.10 11.76
CA CYS A 49 0.05 -1.40 11.71
C CYS A 49 -1.10 -2.22 12.30
N ALA A 50 -1.07 -3.55 12.14
CA ALA A 50 -2.19 -4.45 12.45
C ALA A 50 -2.57 -4.51 13.94
N ALA A 51 -1.66 -4.11 14.84
CA ALA A 51 -1.97 -3.97 16.27
C ALA A 51 -3.09 -2.94 16.52
N CYS A 52 -3.26 -1.99 15.59
CA CYS A 52 -4.16 -0.86 15.76
C CYS A 52 -5.17 -0.71 14.64
N HIS A 53 -4.82 -1.14 13.43
CA HIS A 53 -5.66 -0.99 12.24
C HIS A 53 -6.02 -2.34 11.65
N LYS A 54 -7.25 -2.45 11.12
CA LYS A 54 -7.64 -3.52 10.21
C LYS A 54 -7.84 -2.91 8.82
N LEU A 55 -7.83 -3.74 7.79
CA LEU A 55 -8.11 -3.24 6.43
C LEU A 55 -9.57 -2.84 6.29
N ASP A 56 -10.47 -3.71 6.72
CA ASP A 56 -11.91 -3.64 6.38
C ASP A 56 -12.81 -3.38 7.58
N ALA A 57 -12.24 -3.05 8.74
CA ALA A 57 -13.01 -2.87 9.96
C ALA A 57 -12.35 -1.85 10.89
N LEU A 58 -13.17 -1.31 11.78
CA LEU A 58 -12.69 -0.52 12.90
C LEU A 58 -11.97 -1.41 13.92
N SER A 59 -10.95 -0.84 14.56
CA SER A 59 -10.24 -1.42 15.69
C SER A 59 -9.89 -0.26 16.66
N THR A 60 -8.68 -0.25 17.21
CA THR A 60 -8.15 0.91 17.94
C THR A 60 -8.07 2.16 17.05
N GLY A 61 -7.74 1.98 15.77
CA GLY A 61 -7.76 3.01 14.72
C GLY A 61 -8.77 2.71 13.60
N PRO A 62 -8.93 3.63 12.63
CA PRO A 62 -9.81 3.45 11.48
C PRO A 62 -9.35 2.33 10.54
N ALA A 63 -10.29 1.85 9.72
CA ALA A 63 -10.02 0.94 8.62
C ALA A 63 -9.10 1.59 7.57
N LEU A 64 -8.15 0.81 7.03
CA LEU A 64 -7.11 1.33 6.12
C LEU A 64 -7.20 0.82 4.67
N ARG A 65 -8.21 0.02 4.30
CA ARG A 65 -8.43 -0.28 2.88
C ARG A 65 -8.76 1.00 2.11
N ALA A 66 -8.20 1.12 0.91
CA ALA A 66 -8.32 2.26 0.00
C ALA A 66 -8.00 3.61 0.67
N VAL A 67 -7.03 3.62 1.61
CA VAL A 67 -6.67 4.84 2.37
C VAL A 67 -6.16 5.97 1.48
N ASN A 68 -5.50 5.63 0.36
CA ASN A 68 -5.05 6.64 -0.60
C ASN A 68 -6.24 7.35 -1.25
N ASN A 69 -7.22 6.57 -1.75
CA ASN A 69 -8.42 7.11 -2.39
C ASN A 69 -9.21 8.00 -1.43
N ARG A 70 -9.43 7.53 -0.19
CA ARG A 70 -10.08 8.32 0.85
C ARG A 70 -9.33 9.61 1.19
N SER A 71 -7.99 9.58 1.24
CA SER A 71 -7.21 10.78 1.55
C SER A 71 -7.38 11.83 0.44
N LEU A 72 -7.36 11.39 -0.83
CA LEU A 72 -7.59 12.26 -1.98
C LEU A 72 -9.00 12.85 -1.99
N GLU A 73 -10.03 12.07 -1.67
CA GLU A 73 -11.42 12.55 -1.52
C GLU A 73 -11.54 13.60 -0.42
N GLU A 74 -10.79 13.46 0.68
CA GLU A 74 -10.72 14.44 1.76
C GLU A 74 -9.84 15.67 1.42
N GLY A 75 -9.30 15.75 0.20
CA GLY A 75 -8.41 16.81 -0.24
C GLY A 75 -7.05 16.79 0.47
N LYS A 76 -6.64 15.65 1.01
CA LYS A 76 -5.41 15.45 1.77
C LYS A 76 -4.42 14.62 0.96
N ASN A 77 -3.14 15.00 1.02
CA ASN A 77 -2.07 14.17 0.48
C ASN A 77 -1.80 13.00 1.46
N ILE A 78 -1.65 11.78 0.94
CA ILE A 78 -1.38 10.58 1.73
C ILE A 78 -0.03 10.64 2.51
N ASP A 79 0.96 11.36 2.00
CA ASP A 79 2.20 11.66 2.73
C ASP A 79 1.92 12.48 3.99
N SER A 80 0.90 13.34 3.96
CA SER A 80 0.46 14.09 5.14
C SER A 80 -0.28 13.21 6.16
N PHE A 81 -0.82 12.07 5.72
CA PHE A 81 -1.50 11.08 6.55
C PHE A 81 -0.48 10.22 7.32
N PHE A 82 0.58 9.73 6.67
CA PHE A 82 1.66 8.99 7.35
C PHE A 82 2.59 9.88 8.17
N LYS A 83 2.79 11.14 7.78
CA LYS A 83 3.56 12.13 8.56
C LYS A 83 2.77 12.69 9.75
N VAL A 84 1.77 11.95 10.28
CA VAL A 84 0.77 12.39 11.29
C VAL A 84 1.24 13.63 12.02
N ARG A 85 0.62 14.75 11.63
CA ARG A 85 0.86 16.09 12.15
C ARG A 85 1.12 16.01 13.66
N LYS A 86 2.30 16.46 14.08
CA LYS A 86 2.63 16.72 15.49
C LYS A 86 1.48 17.41 16.25
N ALA A 87 0.69 18.24 15.57
CA ALA A 87 -0.52 18.89 16.10
C ALA A 87 -1.72 17.94 16.36
N ALA A 88 -2.02 17.00 15.46
CA ALA A 88 -3.07 16.00 15.67
C ALA A 88 -2.65 14.93 16.70
N TYR A 89 -1.35 14.59 16.72
CA TYR A 89 -0.77 13.72 17.74
C TYR A 89 -0.95 14.30 19.15
N LEU A 90 -0.74 15.60 19.35
CA LEU A 90 -0.90 16.25 20.66
C LEU A 90 -2.36 16.34 21.13
N SER A 91 -3.33 16.54 20.23
CA SER A 91 -4.75 16.55 20.59
C SER A 91 -5.28 15.14 20.88
N ILE A 92 -4.81 14.13 20.14
CA ILE A 92 -5.11 12.71 20.39
C ILE A 92 -4.43 12.23 21.68
N LEU A 93 -3.18 12.62 21.96
CA LEU A 93 -2.49 12.36 23.23
C LEU A 93 -3.20 12.96 24.44
N LYS A 94 -3.76 14.18 24.28
CA LYS A 94 -4.53 14.85 25.33
C LYS A 94 -5.89 14.21 25.56
N SER A 95 -6.44 13.50 24.57
CA SER A 95 -7.64 12.71 24.77
C SER A 95 -7.26 11.49 25.62
N LYS A 96 -8.03 11.22 26.68
CA LYS A 96 -7.80 10.03 27.53
C LYS A 96 -8.12 8.71 26.80
N GLU A 97 -8.48 8.77 25.53
CA GLU A 97 -8.71 7.62 24.66
C GLU A 97 -7.39 7.24 23.99
N ARG A 98 -6.58 6.41 24.67
CA ARG A 98 -5.31 5.89 24.13
C ARG A 98 -5.57 5.03 22.89
N LYS A 99 -5.71 5.67 21.73
CA LYS A 99 -5.83 5.03 20.43
C LYS A 99 -4.48 5.10 19.73
N CYS A 100 -3.69 4.03 19.92
CA CYS A 100 -2.43 3.72 19.24
C CYS A 100 -1.50 4.91 18.93
N LEU A 101 -0.58 5.20 19.85
CA LEU A 101 0.32 6.35 19.76
C LEU A 101 1.74 5.98 19.31
N ILE A 102 1.96 4.72 18.93
CA ILE A 102 3.28 4.24 18.52
C ILE A 102 3.43 4.52 17.03
N SER A 103 4.20 5.54 16.70
CA SER A 103 4.65 5.76 15.33
C SER A 103 5.65 4.65 14.97
N PRO A 104 5.36 3.79 13.98
CA PRO A 104 6.30 2.76 13.58
C PRO A 104 7.50 3.41 12.88
N LYS A 105 8.70 2.89 13.14
CA LYS A 105 9.87 3.21 12.30
C LYS A 105 9.69 2.53 10.95
N ILE A 106 9.49 3.31 9.90
CA ILE A 106 9.29 2.89 8.50
C ILE A 106 10.00 3.88 7.57
N THR A 107 10.46 3.42 6.41
CA THR A 107 11.05 4.26 5.35
C THR A 107 10.01 4.71 4.32
N ASP A 108 10.41 5.55 3.36
CA ASP A 108 9.51 5.96 2.27
C ASP A 108 9.14 4.79 1.36
N GLU A 109 10.06 3.84 1.12
CA GLU A 109 9.81 2.62 0.36
C GLU A 109 8.84 1.67 1.07
N ASP A 110 8.95 1.57 2.40
CA ASP A 110 7.99 0.83 3.23
C ASP A 110 6.58 1.42 3.07
N ILE A 111 6.47 2.77 3.10
CA ILE A 111 5.20 3.48 2.91
C ILE A 111 4.60 3.14 1.54
N GLN A 112 5.39 3.18 0.46
CA GLN A 112 4.91 2.84 -0.87
C GLN A 112 4.40 1.40 -0.95
N SER A 113 5.08 0.45 -0.32
CA SER A 113 4.66 -0.96 -0.30
C SER A 113 3.38 -1.14 0.50
N ILE A 114 3.26 -0.50 1.67
CA ILE A 114 2.04 -0.50 2.48
C ILE A 114 0.86 0.12 1.72
N LEU A 115 1.10 1.22 0.99
CA LEU A 115 0.07 1.86 0.16
C LEU A 115 -0.36 0.98 -1.00
N TYR A 116 0.57 0.30 -1.65
CA TYR A 116 0.27 -0.67 -2.70
C TYR A 116 -0.60 -1.82 -2.17
N TYR A 117 -0.31 -2.33 -0.97
CA TYR A 117 -1.10 -3.41 -0.36
C TYR A 117 -2.49 -2.96 0.12
N THR A 118 -2.62 -1.71 0.57
CA THR A 118 -3.87 -1.21 1.19
C THR A 118 -4.85 -0.63 0.19
N ASN A 119 -4.42 -0.27 -1.01
CA ASN A 119 -5.30 0.18 -2.10
C ASN A 119 -5.98 -0.99 -2.81
#